data_AF-A0A937X891-F1
#
_entry.id   AF-A0A937X891-F1
#
_cell.length_a   1.000
_cell.length_b   1.000
_cell.length_c   1.000
_cell.angle_alpha   90.00
_cell.angle_beta   90.00
_cell.angle_gamma   90.00
#
_symmetry.space_group_name_H-M   'P 1'
#
loop_
_entity.id
_entity.type
_entity.pdbx_description
1 polymer ?
#
loop_
_entity_poly.entity_id
_entity_poly.type
_entity_poly.pdbx_seq_one_letter_code
_entity_poly.pdbx_strand_id
1 'polypeptide(L)'
;MKGEGTTKAIPVAVGDVLDLRVEELVAGGEGLGRVGGYAVFVPLSVPGDHVRIKIISTKPGYARGLIGEILDPGPGRAPPRCGVFGTCGGCQFQHLDAPAQEAAKVAVVREALARIAKMDPAGLVLP
;
A
#
# COMPACT_ATOMS: atom_id res chain seq x y z
N MET A 1 -29.88 19.85 9.88
CA MET A 1 -29.28 19.41 11.17
C MET A 1 -27.81 19.13 10.91
N LYS A 2 -26.91 19.97 11.43
CA LYS A 2 -25.45 19.85 11.26
C LYS A 2 -24.96 18.81 12.27
N GLY A 3 -24.47 17.66 11.80
CA GLY A 3 -23.86 16.65 12.66
C GLY A 3 -22.45 17.07 13.07
N GLU A 4 -22.20 17.12 14.38
CA GLU A 4 -20.88 17.30 14.98
C GLU A 4 -19.98 16.13 14.58
N GLY A 5 -19.08 16.38 13.62
CA GLY A 5 -18.03 15.44 13.26
C GLY A 5 -16.92 15.49 14.30
N THR A 6 -16.86 14.49 15.18
CA THR A 6 -15.71 14.24 16.06
C THR A 6 -14.42 14.16 15.23
N THR A 7 -13.54 15.14 15.39
CA THR A 7 -12.21 15.14 14.79
C THR A 7 -11.40 13.99 15.39
N LYS A 8 -11.35 12.84 14.72
CA LYS A 8 -10.52 11.71 15.15
C LYS A 8 -9.06 12.17 15.14
N ALA A 9 -8.38 12.06 16.28
CA ALA A 9 -6.98 12.45 16.40
C ALA A 9 -6.12 11.62 15.43
N ILE A 10 -5.22 12.29 14.71
CA ILE A 10 -4.28 11.64 13.80
C ILE A 10 -3.21 10.96 14.66
N PRO A 11 -3.00 9.63 14.55
CA PRO A 11 -2.14 8.89 15.47
C PRO A 11 -0.64 8.94 15.13
N VAL A 12 -0.27 9.60 14.04
CA VAL A 12 1.13 9.73 13.56
C VAL A 12 1.40 11.15 13.09
N ALA A 13 2.63 11.62 13.27
CA ALA A 13 3.11 12.93 12.85
C ALA A 13 4.18 12.80 11.76
N VAL A 14 4.37 13.87 10.98
CA VAL A 14 5.48 13.94 10.01
C VAL A 14 6.81 13.91 10.76
N GLY A 15 7.72 13.04 10.31
CA GLY A 15 9.02 12.81 10.94
C GLY A 15 9.06 11.59 11.84
N ASP A 16 7.91 11.07 12.28
CA ASP A 16 7.84 9.84 13.08
C ASP A 16 8.50 8.68 12.35
N VAL A 17 9.20 7.86 13.13
CA VAL A 17 9.78 6.59 12.67
C VAL A 17 9.10 5.47 13.45
N LEU A 18 8.49 4.53 12.73
CA LEU A 18 7.78 3.41 13.32
C LEU A 18 7.90 2.16 12.45
N ASP A 19 7.68 1.02 13.09
CA ASP A 19 7.61 -0.26 12.40
C ASP A 19 6.16 -0.52 11.96
N LEU A 20 5.97 -1.00 10.74
CA LEU A 20 4.66 -1.22 10.14
C LEU A 20 4.66 -2.55 9.37
N ARG A 21 3.60 -3.34 9.55
CA ARG A 21 3.30 -4.50 8.71
C ARG A 21 2.46 -4.03 7.51
N VAL A 22 2.88 -4.41 6.31
CA VAL A 22 2.17 -4.09 5.07
C VAL A 22 1.14 -5.19 4.82
N GLU A 23 -0.13 -4.81 4.76
CA GLU A 23 -1.27 -5.72 4.69
C GLU A 23 -1.56 -6.12 3.24
N GLU A 24 -1.64 -5.12 2.36
CA GLU A 24 -2.07 -5.30 0.96
C GLU A 24 -1.45 -4.24 0.04
N LEU A 25 -1.62 -4.42 -1.27
CA LEU A 25 -1.32 -3.40 -2.28
C LEU A 25 -2.61 -2.72 -2.71
N VAL A 26 -2.57 -1.40 -2.85
CA VAL A 26 -3.70 -0.63 -3.37
C VAL A 26 -3.49 -0.24 -4.83
N ALA A 27 -4.54 0.28 -5.46
CA ALA A 27 -4.45 0.89 -6.78
C ALA A 27 -3.34 1.96 -6.81
N GLY A 28 -2.44 1.86 -7.79
CA GLY A 28 -1.22 2.67 -7.86
C GLY A 28 0.05 1.96 -7.35
N GLY A 29 -0.10 0.80 -6.69
CA GLY A 29 1.00 -0.09 -6.33
C GLY A 29 1.73 0.26 -5.05
N GLU A 30 1.18 1.17 -4.24
CA GLU A 30 1.65 1.39 -2.88
C GLU A 30 1.12 0.29 -1.97
N GLY A 31 1.92 -0.11 -0.99
CA GLY A 31 1.40 -0.94 0.10
C GLY A 31 0.60 -0.11 1.08
N LEU A 32 -0.36 -0.77 1.72
CA LEU A 32 -1.19 -0.21 2.78
C LEU A 32 -0.95 -1.01 4.06
N GLY A 33 -0.67 -0.30 5.14
CA GLY A 33 -0.76 -0.81 6.50
C GLY A 33 -1.56 0.13 7.39
N ARG A 34 -1.79 -0.27 8.65
CA ARG A 34 -2.59 0.54 9.58
C ARG A 34 -1.92 0.73 10.93
N VAL A 35 -2.08 1.93 11.48
CA VAL A 35 -1.71 2.29 12.86
C VAL A 35 -2.98 2.63 13.61
N GLY A 36 -3.46 1.77 14.52
CA GLY A 36 -4.73 1.99 15.23
C GLY A 36 -5.93 2.18 14.28
N GLY A 37 -5.92 1.46 13.15
CA GLY A 37 -6.93 1.56 12.08
C GLY A 37 -6.77 2.75 11.13
N TYR A 38 -5.82 3.67 11.37
CA TYR A 38 -5.51 4.77 10.49
C TYR A 38 -4.58 4.32 9.35
N ALA A 39 -4.93 4.65 8.11
CA ALA A 39 -4.25 4.16 6.92
C ALA A 39 -2.86 4.81 6.74
N VAL A 40 -1.86 3.99 6.43
CA VAL A 40 -0.51 4.44 6.08
C VAL A 40 -0.08 3.80 4.77
N PHE A 41 0.12 4.62 3.75
CA PHE A 41 0.60 4.18 2.44
C PHE A 41 2.13 4.16 2.41
N VAL A 42 2.70 3.09 1.86
CA VAL A 42 4.14 2.86 1.81
C VAL A 42 4.53 2.47 0.38
N PRO A 43 5.09 3.40 -0.42
CA PRO A 43 5.62 3.09 -1.74
C PRO A 43 6.68 2.00 -1.70
N LEU A 44 6.78 1.20 -2.76
CA LEU A 44 7.81 0.16 -2.95
C LEU A 44 7.83 -0.94 -1.87
N SER A 45 6.72 -1.07 -1.15
CA SER A 45 6.50 -2.19 -0.23
C SER A 45 5.76 -3.34 -0.91
N VAL A 46 5.81 -4.49 -0.25
CA VAL A 46 5.22 -5.76 -0.67
C VAL A 46 4.28 -6.24 0.44
N PRO A 47 3.11 -6.83 0.13
CA PRO A 47 2.26 -7.46 1.14
C PRO A 47 3.05 -8.46 1.97
N GLY A 48 2.89 -8.38 3.29
CA GLY A 48 3.61 -9.19 4.25
C GLY A 48 4.95 -8.61 4.71
N ASP A 49 5.46 -7.53 4.11
CA ASP A 49 6.65 -6.83 4.63
C ASP A 49 6.43 -6.37 6.08
N HIS A 50 7.48 -6.47 6.89
CA HIS A 50 7.66 -5.70 8.11
C HIS A 50 8.76 -4.66 7.86
N VAL A 51 8.40 -3.39 7.91
CA VAL A 51 9.29 -2.29 7.51
C VAL A 51 9.33 -1.22 8.59
N ARG A 52 10.52 -0.66 8.80
CA ARG A 52 10.67 0.61 9.50
C ARG A 52 10.48 1.73 8.51
N ILE A 53 9.47 2.56 8.75
CA ILE A 53 9.11 3.66 7.88
C ILE A 53 9.33 5.01 8.57
N LYS A 54 9.63 6.03 7.79
CA LYS A 54 9.57 7.44 8.21
C LYS A 54 8.33 8.09 7.61
N ILE A 55 7.47 8.67 8.43
CA ILE A 55 6.28 9.40 7.96
C ILE A 55 6.71 10.71 7.28
N ILE A 56 6.30 10.88 6.02
CA ILE A 56 6.63 12.06 5.21
C ILE A 56 5.44 12.99 5.00
N SER A 57 4.21 12.50 5.20
CA SER A 57 3.01 13.33 5.09
C SER A 57 1.86 12.75 5.90
N THR A 58 1.02 13.62 6.46
CA THR A 58 -0.19 13.26 7.20
C THR A 58 -1.38 14.04 6.65
N LYS A 59 -2.55 13.41 6.58
CA LYS A 59 -3.83 13.97 6.14
C LYS A 59 -4.93 13.44 7.06
N PRO A 60 -6.13 14.05 7.15
CA PRO A 60 -7.16 13.60 8.09
C PRO A 60 -7.55 12.11 8.01
N GLY A 61 -7.39 11.46 6.85
CA GLY A 61 -7.73 10.04 6.67
C GLY A 61 -6.56 9.07 6.48
N TYR A 62 -5.34 9.56 6.25
CA TYR A 62 -4.19 8.71 5.95
C TYR A 62 -2.86 9.44 6.09
N ALA A 63 -1.79 8.67 6.26
CA ALA A 63 -0.42 9.15 6.11
C ALA A 63 0.30 8.43 4.96
N ARG A 64 1.43 8.97 4.54
CA ARG A 64 2.38 8.28 3.66
C ARG A 64 3.73 8.21 4.35
N GLY A 65 4.36 7.03 4.32
CA GLY A 65 5.68 6.78 4.86
C GLY A 65 6.63 6.20 3.82
N LEU A 66 7.92 6.49 3.95
CA LEU A 66 8.96 5.89 3.13
C LEU A 66 9.70 4.82 3.93
N ILE A 67 10.02 3.70 3.29
CA ILE A 67 10.81 2.62 3.89
C ILE A 67 12.22 3.16 4.16
N GLY A 68 12.62 3.16 5.43
CA GLY A 68 14.00 3.35 5.84
C GLY A 68 14.76 2.03 5.93
N GLU A 69 14.07 0.97 6.39
CA GLU A 69 14.66 -0.36 6.58
C GLU A 69 13.58 -1.43 6.38
N ILE A 70 13.95 -2.56 5.76
CA ILE A 70 13.11 -3.76 5.68
C ILE A 70 13.59 -4.70 6.78
N LEU A 71 12.74 -4.92 7.79
CA LEU A 71 13.06 -5.74 8.95
C LEU A 71 12.81 -7.23 8.67
N ASP A 72 11.71 -7.53 7.98
CA ASP A 72 11.34 -8.88 7.54
C ASP A 72 10.65 -8.77 6.16
N PRO A 73 11.28 -9.26 5.08
CA PRO A 73 10.74 -9.13 3.72
C PRO A 73 9.52 -10.03 3.52
N GLY A 74 8.48 -9.49 2.89
CA GLY A 74 7.31 -10.26 2.47
C GLY A 74 7.65 -11.31 1.39
N PRO A 75 6.85 -12.38 1.29
CA PRO A 75 7.17 -13.54 0.44
C PRO A 75 7.23 -13.23 -1.06
N GLY A 76 6.50 -12.21 -1.52
CA GLY A 76 6.48 -11.79 -2.92
C GLY A 76 7.58 -10.81 -3.32
N ARG A 77 8.55 -10.52 -2.42
CA ARG A 77 9.58 -9.50 -2.66
C ARG A 77 10.70 -10.05 -3.54
N ALA A 78 11.04 -9.31 -4.60
CA ALA A 78 12.13 -9.63 -5.50
C ALA A 78 13.00 -8.40 -5.77
N PRO A 79 14.31 -8.57 -6.08
CA PRO A 79 15.14 -7.46 -6.52
C PRO A 79 14.67 -6.95 -7.89
N PRO A 80 14.52 -5.62 -8.08
CA PRO A 80 14.12 -5.05 -9.36
C PRO A 80 15.21 -5.29 -10.41
N ARG A 81 14.79 -5.56 -11.66
CA ARG A 81 15.72 -5.82 -12.78
C ARG A 81 16.31 -4.55 -13.36
N CYS A 82 15.58 -3.44 -13.29
CA CYS A 82 16.02 -2.14 -13.79
C CYS A 82 16.77 -1.37 -12.70
N GLY A 83 18.02 -0.97 -12.98
CA GLY A 83 18.87 -0.23 -12.03
C GLY A 83 18.37 1.17 -11.65
N VAL A 84 17.36 1.71 -12.35
CA VAL A 84 16.74 3.02 -12.03
C VAL A 84 15.28 2.88 -11.54
N PHE A 85 14.88 1.67 -11.17
CA PHE A 85 13.57 1.42 -10.57
C PHE A 85 13.39 2.26 -9.29
N GLY A 86 12.18 2.80 -9.10
CA GLY A 86 11.87 3.74 -8.01
C GLY A 86 12.12 5.22 -8.36
N THR A 87 12.87 5.51 -9.43
CA THR A 87 13.21 6.90 -9.82
C THR A 87 12.56 7.32 -11.14
N CYS A 88 12.59 6.49 -12.19
CA CYS A 88 12.10 6.89 -13.52
C CYS A 88 10.57 6.92 -13.66
N GLY A 89 9.83 6.30 -12.73
CA GLY A 89 8.36 6.23 -12.75
C GLY A 89 7.75 5.28 -13.79
N GLY A 90 8.54 4.69 -14.70
CA GLY A 90 8.04 3.84 -15.77
C GLY A 90 7.54 2.46 -15.34
N CYS A 91 7.91 1.99 -14.15
CA CYS A 91 7.47 0.69 -13.62
C CYS A 91 7.01 0.82 -12.18
N GLN A 92 5.91 0.14 -11.84
CA GLN A 92 5.32 0.18 -10.50
C GLN A 92 5.63 -1.05 -9.64
N PHE A 93 5.97 -2.20 -10.25
CA PHE A 93 5.95 -3.50 -9.58
C PHE A 93 7.24 -4.33 -9.69
N GLN A 94 8.37 -3.76 -10.11
CA GLN A 94 9.58 -4.59 -10.29
C GLN A 94 10.14 -5.14 -8.98
N HIS A 95 9.74 -4.61 -7.83
CA HIS A 95 10.07 -5.14 -6.50
C HIS A 95 9.20 -6.33 -6.09
N LEU A 96 8.24 -6.73 -6.93
CA LEU A 96 7.41 -7.91 -6.77
C LEU A 96 7.91 -9.04 -7.68
N ASP A 97 7.86 -10.28 -7.20
CA ASP A 97 7.99 -11.45 -8.05
C ASP A 97 6.78 -11.61 -9.00
N ALA A 98 6.89 -12.49 -9.99
CA ALA A 98 5.85 -12.61 -11.02
C ALA A 98 4.47 -13.01 -10.43
N PRO A 99 4.35 -14.01 -9.53
CA PRO A 99 3.07 -14.33 -8.89
C PRO A 99 2.45 -13.15 -8.12
N ALA A 100 3.27 -12.39 -7.38
CA ALA A 100 2.77 -11.22 -6.64
C ALA A 100 2.34 -10.08 -7.58
N GLN A 101 3.01 -9.90 -8.73
CA GLN A 101 2.57 -8.95 -9.75
C GLN A 101 1.20 -9.30 -10.32
N GLU A 102 0.95 -10.59 -10.60
CA GLU A 102 -0.33 -11.07 -11.11
C GLU A 102 -1.44 -10.86 -10.08
N ALA A 103 -1.20 -11.28 -8.83
CA ALA A 103 -2.13 -11.09 -7.72
C ALA A 103 -2.49 -9.61 -7.52
N ALA A 104 -1.50 -8.72 -7.56
CA ALA A 104 -1.70 -7.27 -7.43
C ALA A 104 -2.60 -6.71 -8.55
N LYS A 105 -2.35 -7.11 -9.81
CA LYS A 105 -3.18 -6.68 -10.95
C LYS A 105 -4.63 -7.14 -10.81
N VAL A 106 -4.83 -8.40 -10.41
CA VAL A 106 -6.17 -8.96 -10.18
C VAL A 106 -6.88 -8.20 -9.05
N ALA A 107 -6.19 -7.95 -7.93
CA ALA A 107 -6.76 -7.21 -6.81
C ALA A 107 -7.23 -5.80 -7.22
N VAL A 108 -6.42 -5.07 -7.98
CA VAL A 108 -6.78 -3.73 -8.49
C VAL A 108 -8.05 -3.77 -9.35
N VAL A 109 -8.15 -4.74 -10.27
CA VAL A 109 -9.34 -4.89 -11.12
C VAL A 109 -10.57 -5.25 -10.31
N ARG A 110 -10.46 -6.21 -9.37
CA ARG A 110 -11.55 -6.63 -8.49
C ARG A 110 -12.08 -5.46 -7.66
N GLU A 111 -11.17 -4.66 -7.11
CA GLU A 111 -11.50 -3.48 -6.32
C GLU A 111 -12.22 -2.41 -7.15
N ALA A 112 -11.76 -2.16 -8.38
CA ALA A 112 -12.40 -1.21 -9.29
C ALA A 112 -13.83 -1.65 -9.63
N LEU A 113 -14.05 -2.94 -9.91
CA LEU A 113 -15.38 -3.49 -10.18
C LEU A 113 -16.32 -3.36 -8.97
N ALA A 114 -15.83 -3.73 -7.79
CA ALA A 114 -16.62 -3.64 -6.56
C ALA A 114 -16.98 -2.19 -6.21
N ARG A 115 -16.00 -1.28 -6.24
CA ARG A 115 -16.19 0.09 -5.74
C ARG A 115 -16.78 1.05 -6.76
N ILE A 116 -16.38 0.95 -8.02
CA ILE A 116 -16.78 1.88 -9.08
C ILE A 116 -17.99 1.32 -9.83
N ALA A 117 -17.89 0.11 -10.36
CA ALA A 117 -18.96 -0.50 -11.15
C ALA A 117 -20.11 -1.06 -10.30
N LYS A 118 -19.92 -1.18 -8.98
CA LYS A 118 -20.88 -1.82 -8.04
C LYS A 118 -21.23 -3.26 -8.44
N MET A 119 -20.28 -3.96 -9.05
CA MET A 119 -20.40 -5.35 -9.47
C MET A 119 -19.69 -6.26 -8.49
N ASP A 120 -20.27 -7.43 -8.21
CA ASP A 120 -19.61 -8.45 -7.42
C ASP A 120 -18.44 -9.05 -8.22
N PRO A 121 -17.18 -8.86 -7.77
CA PRO A 121 -16.03 -9.42 -8.46
C PRO A 121 -15.94 -10.94 -8.31
N ALA A 122 -16.67 -11.59 -7.41
CA ALA A 122 -16.63 -13.04 -7.21
C ALA A 122 -17.00 -13.84 -8.48
N GLY A 123 -17.79 -13.23 -9.38
CA GLY A 123 -18.13 -13.81 -10.68
C GLY A 123 -17.03 -13.73 -11.75
N LEU A 124 -15.89 -13.06 -11.50
CA LEU A 124 -14.78 -13.05 -12.45
C LEU A 124 -14.01 -14.37 -12.41
N VAL A 125 -14.19 -15.15 -13.48
CA VAL A 125 -13.33 -16.26 -13.85
C VAL A 125 -12.29 -15.72 -14.83
N LEU A 126 -11.01 -15.75 -14.43
CA LEU A 126 -9.91 -15.50 -15.36
C LEU A 126 -9.70 -16.78 -16.18
N PRO A 127 -9.50 -16.67 -17.51
CA PRO A 127 -9.22 -17.82 -18.37
C PRO A 127 -7.90 -18.51 -18.01
#